data_AF-A0A8H4LF86-F1
#
_entry.id   AF-A0A8H4LF86-F1
#
_cell.length_a   1.000
_cell.length_b   1.000
_cell.length_c   1.000
_cell.angle_alpha   90.00
_cell.angle_beta   90.00
_cell.angle_gamma   90.00
#
_symmetry.space_group_name_H-M   'P 1'
#
loop_
_entity.id
_entity.type
_entity.pdbx_description
1 polymer ?
#
loop_
_entity_poly.entity_id
_entity_poly.type
_entity_poly.pdbx_seq_one_letter_code
_entity_poly.pdbx_strand_id
1 'polypeptide(L)'
;MDPFSSLTPELRLEILRLIRSERRILSLAQASPIMLQQYITSKPILTRSWLTSDLDRDIIQDAMAIITRPPLDVSGFQHLAHNHYCLWTGQQFTDPIDNGDHRLIEKLGNLCRRLIRFIEDYVTKATSPFPPRAYLSLPCSSAIRATSNFKGQIVDQRFDAADLSDEERGRLLKAFLRFEAICKTYPAVISAHTDIVMGRNENSPWEEIIRSFADDPFYSFGQHGFRLWEKEAVSCVYAYLQSLYGAMFAQCGDSWLPCPCHSRGLLYPDNFFMDADVYASDLGLGPSTTQPMSHRLPNLIPCSLAGFGFDLAAGLLKFATDGDEQRCRLKRWLEEFCEARAQVIDNLCGFPGYSPLRQQKCCGDGPGTYEMLHHRIQYDRVSQTSRLHLRIYRQRAWVFFDDARLFSDSPFTFPTKNDLAKELEKTTLDMEWVSDPRGARSLRRSQKTPGCPTCSICRPVEEADPEKYEEHGRGRYQLPCLKDDTSFSRLLRFWEKRF
;
A
#
# COMPACT_ATOMS: atom_id res chain seq x y z
N MET A 1 -40.31 -10.62 12.20
CA MET A 1 -39.94 -12.05 12.08
C MET A 1 -38.62 -12.12 11.33
N ASP A 2 -37.64 -12.89 11.79
CA ASP A 2 -36.35 -13.04 11.09
C ASP A 2 -36.57 -13.82 9.78
N PRO A 3 -36.24 -13.26 8.59
CA PRO A 3 -36.50 -13.91 7.31
C PRO A 3 -35.69 -15.20 7.10
N PHE A 4 -34.61 -15.40 7.86
CA PHE A 4 -33.76 -16.60 7.78
C PHE A 4 -34.21 -17.72 8.73
N SER A 5 -35.26 -17.49 9.54
CA SER A 5 -35.76 -18.48 10.51
C SER A 5 -36.34 -19.74 9.86
N SER A 6 -36.86 -19.64 8.64
CA SER A 6 -37.38 -20.77 7.87
C SER A 6 -36.30 -21.55 7.11
N LEU A 7 -35.07 -21.05 7.06
CA LEU A 7 -33.97 -21.72 6.35
C LEU A 7 -33.28 -22.75 7.24
N THR A 8 -32.95 -23.89 6.65
CA THR A 8 -32.15 -24.92 7.32
C THR A 8 -30.73 -24.39 7.60
N PRO A 9 -30.04 -24.90 8.63
CA PRO A 9 -28.66 -24.51 8.94
C PRO A 9 -27.71 -24.64 7.74
N GLU A 10 -27.92 -25.63 6.87
CA GLU A 10 -27.10 -25.91 5.70
C GLU A 10 -27.24 -24.80 4.65
N LEU A 11 -28.48 -24.35 4.37
CA LEU A 11 -28.72 -23.23 3.46
C LEU A 11 -28.16 -21.92 4.02
N ARG A 12 -28.28 -21.69 5.32
CA ARG A 12 -27.69 -20.52 5.99
C ARG A 12 -26.16 -20.53 5.88
N LEU A 13 -25.53 -21.69 6.05
CA LEU A 13 -24.09 -21.87 5.88
C LEU A 13 -23.65 -21.57 4.43
N GLU A 14 -24.40 -22.07 3.45
CA GLU A 14 -24.06 -21.86 2.04
C GLU A 14 -24.21 -20.39 1.63
N ILE A 15 -25.23 -19.69 2.12
CA ILE A 15 -25.36 -18.23 1.95
C ILE A 15 -24.12 -17.51 2.51
N LEU A 16 -23.69 -17.85 3.74
CA LEU A 16 -22.51 -17.25 4.34
C LEU A 16 -21.23 -17.55 3.55
N ARG A 17 -21.11 -18.77 3.01
CA ARG A 17 -19.98 -19.16 2.15
C ARG A 17 -19.91 -18.29 0.90
N LEU A 18 -21.05 -18.07 0.23
CA LEU A 18 -21.15 -17.30 -1.01
C LEU A 18 -20.90 -15.79 -0.84
N ILE A 19 -21.22 -15.21 0.32
CA ILE A 19 -21.04 -13.77 0.55
C ILE A 19 -19.56 -13.37 0.49
N ARG A 20 -18.64 -14.23 0.95
CA ARG A 20 -17.16 -14.08 0.92
C ARG A 20 -16.59 -12.74 1.44
N SER A 21 -17.42 -11.91 2.07
CA SER A 21 -17.08 -10.59 2.60
C SER A 21 -17.54 -10.50 4.05
N GLU A 22 -16.58 -10.40 4.97
CA GLU A 22 -16.88 -10.28 6.41
C GLU A 22 -17.72 -9.03 6.69
N ARG A 23 -17.52 -7.94 5.93
CA ARG A 23 -18.34 -6.73 6.04
C ARG A 23 -19.80 -7.00 5.68
N ARG A 24 -20.07 -7.66 4.55
CA ARG A 24 -21.43 -8.02 4.13
C ARG A 24 -22.08 -8.99 5.12
N ILE A 25 -21.30 -9.94 5.64
CA ILE A 25 -21.77 -10.87 6.68
C ILE A 25 -22.13 -10.14 7.97
N LEU A 26 -21.31 -9.18 8.41
CA LEU A 26 -21.61 -8.39 9.61
C LEU A 26 -22.84 -7.50 9.40
N SER A 27 -23.01 -6.90 8.22
CA SER A 27 -24.23 -6.16 7.86
C SER A 27 -25.47 -7.06 7.89
N LEU A 28 -25.36 -8.27 7.33
CA LEU A 28 -26.42 -9.29 7.39
C LEU A 28 -26.74 -9.70 8.83
N ALA A 29 -25.71 -9.90 9.65
CA ALA A 29 -25.83 -10.27 11.04
C ALA A 29 -26.50 -9.17 11.90
N GLN A 30 -26.33 -7.89 11.54
CA GLN A 30 -27.08 -6.79 12.17
C GLN A 30 -28.58 -6.87 11.88
N ALA A 31 -28.96 -7.41 10.72
CA ALA A 31 -30.36 -7.56 10.32
C ALA A 31 -30.98 -8.91 10.76
N SER A 32 -30.18 -9.92 11.08
CA SER A 32 -30.63 -11.27 11.42
C SER A 32 -29.80 -11.92 12.55
N PRO A 33 -30.38 -12.06 13.76
CA PRO A 33 -29.76 -12.79 14.86
C PRO A 33 -29.46 -14.26 14.54
N ILE A 34 -30.30 -14.91 13.72
CA ILE A 34 -30.10 -16.31 13.34
C ILE A 34 -28.87 -16.46 12.42
N MET A 35 -28.66 -15.53 11.50
CA MET A 35 -27.46 -15.52 10.66
C MET A 35 -26.21 -15.19 11.47
N LEU A 36 -26.30 -14.30 12.47
CA LEU A 36 -25.20 -14.05 13.41
C LEU A 36 -24.80 -15.32 14.16
N GLN A 37 -25.78 -16.04 14.73
CA GLN A 37 -25.51 -17.28 15.45
C GLN A 37 -24.87 -18.33 14.54
N GLN A 38 -25.41 -18.51 13.33
CA GLN A 38 -24.84 -19.42 12.34
C GLN A 38 -23.40 -19.04 11.98
N TYR A 39 -23.13 -17.76 11.75
CA TYR A 39 -21.80 -17.26 11.42
C TYR A 39 -20.80 -17.54 12.54
N ILE A 40 -21.16 -17.27 13.80
CA ILE A 40 -20.30 -17.54 14.95
C ILE A 40 -19.98 -19.04 15.04
N THR A 41 -20.98 -19.91 14.93
CA THR A 41 -20.80 -21.36 15.02
C THR A 41 -19.97 -21.92 13.86
N SER A 42 -20.16 -21.41 12.64
CA SER A 42 -19.52 -21.94 11.43
C SER A 42 -18.23 -21.20 11.03
N LYS A 43 -17.79 -20.19 11.79
CA LYS A 43 -16.63 -19.35 11.46
C LYS A 43 -15.36 -20.15 11.09
N PRO A 44 -14.96 -21.22 11.81
CA PRO A 44 -13.78 -22.00 11.45
C PRO A 44 -13.91 -22.70 10.09
N ILE A 45 -15.08 -23.25 9.81
CA ILE A 45 -15.39 -23.95 8.55
C ILE A 45 -15.39 -22.97 7.39
N LEU A 46 -16.04 -21.81 7.56
CA LEU A 46 -16.06 -20.73 6.57
C LEU A 46 -14.65 -20.20 6.29
N THR A 47 -13.86 -19.96 7.35
CA THR A 47 -12.48 -19.48 7.21
C THR A 47 -11.65 -20.47 6.40
N ARG A 48 -11.70 -21.76 6.73
CA ARG A 48 -10.98 -22.79 5.96
C ARG A 48 -11.45 -22.82 4.51
N SER A 49 -12.76 -22.78 4.27
CA SER A 49 -13.33 -22.80 2.93
C SER A 49 -12.89 -21.61 2.07
N TRP A 50 -12.85 -20.40 2.64
CA TRP A 50 -12.38 -19.22 1.91
C TRP A 50 -10.89 -19.28 1.63
N LEU A 51 -10.08 -19.69 2.62
CA LEU A 51 -8.63 -19.86 2.43
C LEU A 51 -8.31 -20.88 1.34
N THR A 52 -8.99 -22.03 1.31
CA THR A 52 -8.78 -23.04 0.26
C THR A 52 -9.16 -22.55 -1.14
N SER A 53 -10.11 -21.60 -1.23
CA SER A 53 -10.49 -21.03 -2.53
C SER A 53 -9.61 -19.86 -2.96
N ASP A 54 -9.06 -19.09 -2.02
CA ASP A 54 -8.30 -17.87 -2.32
C ASP A 54 -6.79 -18.11 -2.41
N LEU A 55 -6.27 -19.16 -1.77
CA LEU A 55 -4.84 -19.39 -1.63
C LEU A 55 -4.45 -20.66 -2.40
N ASP A 56 -3.67 -20.47 -3.46
CA ASP A 56 -2.92 -21.55 -4.06
C ASP A 56 -1.69 -21.89 -3.21
N ARG A 57 -0.98 -22.96 -3.61
CA ARG A 57 0.22 -23.41 -2.90
C ARG A 57 1.28 -22.32 -2.78
N ASP A 58 1.50 -21.52 -3.82
CA ASP A 58 2.52 -20.47 -3.82
C ASP A 58 2.16 -19.37 -2.80
N ILE A 59 0.89 -18.96 -2.78
CA ILE A 59 0.37 -17.95 -1.86
C ILE A 59 0.48 -18.43 -0.41
N ILE A 60 0.20 -19.71 -0.16
CA ILE A 60 0.38 -20.31 1.18
C ILE A 60 1.85 -20.23 1.60
N GLN A 61 2.80 -20.54 0.71
CA GLN A 61 4.24 -20.42 1.02
C GLN A 61 4.64 -18.99 1.38
N ASP A 62 4.16 -17.99 0.63
CA ASP A 62 4.39 -16.58 0.90
C ASP A 62 3.82 -16.14 2.27
N ALA A 63 2.63 -16.62 2.60
CA ALA A 63 2.01 -16.36 3.91
C ALA A 63 2.76 -17.05 5.07
N MET A 64 3.20 -18.29 4.87
CA MET A 64 3.96 -19.02 5.87
C MET A 64 5.30 -18.35 6.17
N ALA A 65 5.98 -17.82 5.14
CA ALA A 65 7.22 -17.05 5.32
C ALA A 65 7.05 -15.86 6.29
N ILE A 66 5.86 -15.25 6.33
CA ILE A 66 5.53 -14.15 7.25
C ILE A 66 5.17 -14.71 8.65
N ILE A 67 4.32 -15.73 8.70
CA ILE A 67 3.74 -16.24 9.95
C ILE A 67 4.79 -16.94 10.82
N THR A 68 5.60 -17.82 10.24
CA THR A 68 6.56 -18.67 10.96
C THR A 68 7.93 -18.01 11.11
N ARG A 69 8.06 -16.74 10.72
CA ARG A 69 9.31 -15.99 10.85
C ARG A 69 9.87 -16.09 12.29
N PRO A 70 11.16 -16.45 12.45
CA PRO A 70 11.82 -16.47 13.74
C PRO A 70 11.80 -15.10 14.44
N PRO A 71 11.66 -15.06 15.78
CA PRO A 71 11.84 -13.83 16.55
C PRO A 71 13.26 -13.28 16.40
N LEU A 72 13.38 -11.95 16.44
CA LEU A 72 14.63 -11.22 16.18
C LEU A 72 15.63 -11.25 17.36
N ASP A 73 15.17 -11.64 18.55
CA ASP A 73 15.91 -11.67 19.81
C ASP A 73 16.58 -13.03 20.11
N VAL A 74 16.50 -13.98 19.19
CA VAL A 74 17.07 -15.32 19.37
C VAL A 74 18.56 -15.35 19.01
N SER A 75 19.38 -15.97 19.88
CA SER A 75 20.79 -16.24 19.60
C SER A 75 20.96 -17.04 18.31
N GLY A 76 21.79 -16.58 17.38
CA GLY A 76 21.94 -17.23 16.07
C GLY A 76 20.85 -16.87 15.05
N PHE A 77 20.13 -15.76 15.26
CA PHE A 77 19.10 -15.25 14.34
C PHE A 77 19.53 -15.26 12.88
N GLN A 78 20.78 -14.90 12.56
CA GLN A 78 21.27 -14.87 11.17
C GLN A 78 21.18 -16.25 10.50
N HIS A 79 21.56 -17.33 11.19
CA HIS A 79 21.45 -18.69 10.65
C HIS A 79 19.99 -19.14 10.54
N LEU A 80 19.16 -18.83 11.54
CA LEU A 80 17.73 -19.16 11.51
C LEU A 80 16.99 -18.40 10.40
N ALA A 81 17.31 -17.11 10.20
CA ALA A 81 16.76 -16.28 9.16
C ALA A 81 17.19 -16.77 7.76
N HIS A 82 18.47 -17.17 7.61
CA HIS A 82 18.95 -17.76 6.36
C HIS A 82 18.24 -19.08 6.05
N ASN A 83 18.11 -19.99 7.02
CA ASN A 83 17.39 -21.26 6.82
C ASN A 83 15.90 -21.02 6.50
N HIS A 84 15.25 -20.15 7.26
CA HIS A 84 13.86 -19.75 7.02
C HIS A 84 13.66 -19.18 5.61
N TYR A 85 14.60 -18.38 5.13
CA TYR A 85 14.59 -17.86 3.77
C TYR A 85 14.76 -18.97 2.72
N CYS A 86 15.70 -19.90 2.92
CA CYS A 86 15.87 -21.06 2.03
C CYS A 86 14.62 -21.93 1.95
N LEU A 87 13.89 -22.10 3.06
CA LEU A 87 12.59 -22.80 3.06
C LEU A 87 11.54 -22.06 2.24
N TRP A 88 11.51 -20.74 2.33
CA TRP A 88 10.58 -19.91 1.57
C TRP A 88 10.86 -19.96 0.06
N THR A 89 12.10 -19.70 -0.35
CA THR A 89 12.50 -19.72 -1.77
C THR A 89 12.41 -21.12 -2.37
N GLY A 90 12.67 -22.15 -1.55
CA GLY A 90 12.48 -23.55 -1.93
C GLY A 90 11.02 -24.01 -1.99
N GLN A 91 10.06 -23.21 -1.53
CA GLN A 91 8.63 -23.58 -1.43
C GLN A 91 8.41 -24.82 -0.54
N GLN A 92 9.10 -24.88 0.59
CA GLN A 92 9.21 -26.06 1.47
C GLN A 92 8.52 -25.91 2.83
N PHE A 93 7.76 -24.85 3.08
CA PHE A 93 6.93 -24.80 4.28
C PHE A 93 5.80 -25.82 4.22
N THR A 94 5.43 -26.35 5.37
CA THR A 94 4.26 -27.24 5.49
C THR A 94 2.98 -26.46 5.28
N ASP A 95 2.08 -27.00 4.47
CA ASP A 95 0.74 -26.44 4.29
C ASP A 95 -0.13 -26.68 5.55
N PRO A 96 -0.57 -25.60 6.23
CA PRO A 96 -1.39 -25.73 7.43
C PRO A 96 -2.81 -26.24 7.15
N ILE A 97 -3.32 -26.12 5.91
CA ILE A 97 -4.63 -26.60 5.50
C ILE A 97 -4.60 -28.12 5.33
N ASP A 98 -3.52 -28.67 4.76
CA ASP A 98 -3.35 -30.10 4.55
C ASP A 98 -3.06 -30.84 5.86
N ASN A 99 -2.19 -30.29 6.70
CA ASN A 99 -1.80 -30.93 7.97
C ASN A 99 -2.83 -30.74 9.10
N GLY A 100 -3.85 -29.88 8.89
CA GLY A 100 -4.90 -29.61 9.87
C GLY A 100 -4.47 -28.77 11.09
N ASP A 101 -3.38 -27.99 11.00
CA ASP A 101 -2.92 -27.12 12.08
C ASP A 101 -3.87 -25.92 12.26
N HIS A 102 -4.86 -26.10 13.14
CA HIS A 102 -5.87 -25.08 13.44
C HIS A 102 -5.27 -23.74 13.88
N ARG A 103 -4.12 -23.72 14.57
CA ARG A 103 -3.50 -22.49 15.04
C ARG A 103 -2.90 -21.72 13.86
N LEU A 104 -2.20 -22.41 12.96
CA LEU A 104 -1.66 -21.78 11.76
C LEU A 104 -2.76 -21.34 10.79
N ILE A 105 -3.84 -22.12 10.65
CA ILE A 105 -5.03 -21.71 9.87
C ILE A 105 -5.65 -20.42 10.44
N GLU A 106 -5.79 -20.30 11.77
CA GLU A 106 -6.30 -19.05 12.39
C GLU A 106 -5.38 -17.86 12.08
N LYS A 107 -4.07 -18.05 12.21
CA LYS A 107 -3.08 -17.00 11.89
C LYS A 107 -3.12 -16.59 10.42
N LEU A 108 -3.23 -17.57 9.52
CA LEU A 108 -3.36 -17.36 8.08
C LEU A 108 -4.62 -16.56 7.75
N GLY A 109 -5.78 -16.96 8.31
CA GLY A 109 -7.03 -16.21 8.18
C GLY A 109 -6.93 -14.77 8.68
N ASN A 110 -6.22 -14.54 9.79
CA ASN A 110 -6.01 -13.19 10.33
C ASN A 110 -5.12 -12.33 9.43
N LEU A 111 -4.05 -12.92 8.87
CA LEU A 111 -3.15 -12.24 7.93
C LEU A 111 -3.90 -11.83 6.66
N CYS A 112 -4.57 -12.76 5.99
CA CYS A 112 -5.33 -12.50 4.77
C CYS A 112 -6.41 -11.44 4.99
N ARG A 113 -7.22 -11.56 6.06
CA ARG A 113 -8.27 -10.58 6.38
C ARG A 113 -7.72 -9.16 6.51
N ARG A 114 -6.55 -9.00 7.12
CA ARG A 114 -5.95 -7.67 7.30
C ARG A 114 -5.33 -7.13 6.02
N LEU A 115 -4.70 -7.98 5.21
CA LEU A 115 -4.21 -7.59 3.90
C LEU A 115 -5.35 -7.20 2.95
N ILE A 116 -6.48 -7.92 3.00
CA ILE A 116 -7.69 -7.56 2.22
C ILE A 116 -8.11 -6.11 2.48
N ARG A 117 -8.05 -5.61 3.71
CA ARG A 117 -8.39 -4.19 3.98
C ARG A 117 -7.48 -3.21 3.27
N PHE A 118 -6.19 -3.53 3.11
CA PHE A 118 -5.25 -2.72 2.36
C PHE A 118 -5.45 -2.87 0.85
N ILE A 119 -5.78 -4.07 0.38
CA ILE A 119 -6.13 -4.35 -1.02
C ILE A 119 -7.38 -3.56 -1.41
N GLU A 120 -8.44 -3.60 -0.60
CA GLU A 120 -9.67 -2.85 -0.79
C GLU A 120 -9.40 -1.34 -0.89
N ASP A 121 -8.59 -0.78 0.00
CA ASP A 121 -8.19 0.64 -0.07
C ASP A 121 -7.39 0.95 -1.35
N TYR A 122 -6.46 0.07 -1.72
CA TYR A 122 -5.67 0.25 -2.94
C TYR A 122 -6.53 0.21 -4.20
N VAL A 123 -7.41 -0.78 -4.33
CA VAL A 123 -8.33 -0.91 -5.47
C VAL A 123 -9.24 0.32 -5.53
N THR A 124 -9.82 0.74 -4.41
CA THR A 124 -10.65 1.97 -4.33
C THR A 124 -9.92 3.19 -4.90
N LYS A 125 -8.65 3.37 -4.53
CA LYS A 125 -7.82 4.49 -4.99
C LYS A 125 -7.43 4.37 -6.45
N ALA A 126 -7.09 3.16 -6.88
CA ALA A 126 -6.64 2.86 -8.24
C ALA A 126 -7.74 3.06 -9.27
N THR A 127 -8.97 2.67 -8.93
CA THR A 127 -10.13 2.74 -9.83
C THR A 127 -10.88 4.07 -9.76
N SER A 128 -10.52 4.94 -8.81
CA SER A 128 -11.12 6.27 -8.66
C SER A 128 -10.98 7.10 -9.93
N PRO A 129 -12.01 7.84 -10.37
CA PRO A 129 -11.91 8.73 -11.53
C PRO A 129 -10.86 9.85 -11.33
N PHE A 130 -10.52 10.17 -10.07
CA PHE A 130 -9.54 11.20 -9.73
C PHE A 130 -8.57 10.74 -8.63
N PRO A 131 -7.50 9.98 -8.98
CA PRO A 131 -6.55 9.41 -8.03
C PRO A 131 -5.90 10.41 -7.07
N PRO A 132 -5.46 11.61 -7.49
CA PRO A 132 -4.81 12.53 -6.56
C PRO A 132 -5.65 12.83 -5.31
N ARG A 133 -6.99 12.89 -5.45
CA ARG A 133 -7.91 13.03 -4.33
C ARG A 133 -8.04 11.73 -3.53
N ALA A 134 -8.26 10.60 -4.21
CA ALA A 134 -8.48 9.32 -3.54
C ALA A 134 -7.24 8.89 -2.74
N TYR A 135 -6.04 9.06 -3.30
CA TYR A 135 -4.77 8.72 -2.68
C TYR A 135 -4.41 9.57 -1.45
N LEU A 136 -5.06 10.71 -1.22
CA LEU A 136 -4.92 11.48 0.02
C LEU A 136 -5.73 10.89 1.17
N SER A 137 -6.77 10.11 0.86
CA SER A 137 -7.62 9.50 1.88
C SER A 137 -6.94 8.29 2.54
N LEU A 138 -7.30 8.06 3.81
CA LEU A 138 -6.85 6.93 4.61
C LEU A 138 -8.02 6.00 4.92
N PRO A 139 -7.83 4.67 4.90
CA PRO A 139 -8.90 3.73 5.21
C PRO A 139 -9.36 3.88 6.67
N CYS A 140 -10.68 3.99 6.88
CA CYS A 140 -11.27 3.97 8.20
C CYS A 140 -11.02 2.62 8.93
N SER A 141 -10.82 2.68 10.24
CA SER A 141 -10.63 1.51 11.11
C SER A 141 -11.90 0.69 11.36
N SER A 142 -13.10 1.20 11.01
CA SER A 142 -14.38 0.52 11.24
C SER A 142 -14.50 -0.76 10.41
N ALA A 143 -14.92 -1.86 11.05
CA ALA A 143 -15.17 -3.14 10.37
C ALA A 143 -16.45 -3.15 9.52
N ILE A 144 -17.41 -2.26 9.83
CA ILE A 144 -18.72 -2.20 9.16
C ILE A 144 -18.72 -1.07 8.12
N ARG A 145 -18.21 0.11 8.51
CA ARG A 145 -18.10 1.27 7.62
C ARG A 145 -16.77 1.22 6.89
N ALA A 146 -16.73 0.55 5.74
CA ALA A 146 -15.58 0.64 4.86
C ALA A 146 -15.67 1.93 4.05
N THR A 147 -15.24 3.03 4.66
CA THR A 147 -15.02 4.32 4.01
C THR A 147 -13.54 4.65 4.02
N SER A 148 -13.13 5.57 3.15
CA SER A 148 -11.84 6.24 3.20
C SER A 148 -12.03 7.71 3.54
N ASN A 149 -11.23 8.21 4.47
CA ASN A 149 -11.44 9.51 5.11
C ASN A 149 -10.20 10.41 4.98
N PHE A 150 -10.41 11.72 4.92
CA PHE A 150 -9.35 12.73 5.00
C PHE A 150 -9.70 13.77 6.05
N LYS A 151 -8.87 13.91 7.09
CA LYS A 151 -9.09 14.83 8.22
C LYS A 151 -10.51 14.76 8.80
N GLY A 152 -11.04 13.54 8.94
CA GLY A 152 -12.40 13.29 9.43
C GLY A 152 -13.51 13.33 8.37
N GLN A 153 -13.25 13.91 7.19
CA GLN A 153 -14.22 13.95 6.09
C GLN A 153 -14.24 12.63 5.32
N ILE A 154 -15.43 12.07 5.06
CA ILE A 154 -15.61 10.91 4.19
C ILE A 154 -15.31 11.31 2.73
N VAL A 155 -14.41 10.58 2.08
CA VAL A 155 -13.99 10.82 0.70
C VAL A 155 -14.65 9.85 -0.26
N ASP A 156 -14.62 8.55 0.07
CA ASP A 156 -15.16 7.50 -0.79
C ASP A 156 -15.63 6.29 0.03
N GLN A 157 -16.49 5.47 -0.57
CA GLN A 157 -16.79 4.13 -0.09
C GLN A 157 -15.71 3.18 -0.57
N ARG A 158 -15.20 2.35 0.34
CA ARG A 158 -14.18 1.37 0.02
C ARG A 158 -14.79 0.22 -0.77
N PHE A 159 -14.08 -0.14 -1.83
CA PHE A 159 -14.32 -1.32 -2.65
C PHE A 159 -14.41 -2.58 -1.78
N ASP A 160 -15.28 -3.52 -2.16
CA ASP A 160 -15.41 -4.82 -1.48
C ASP A 160 -14.68 -5.89 -2.27
N ALA A 161 -13.66 -6.52 -1.68
CA ALA A 161 -12.84 -7.51 -2.38
C ALA A 161 -13.61 -8.74 -2.88
N ALA A 162 -14.85 -8.96 -2.41
CA ALA A 162 -15.74 -10.00 -2.94
C ALA A 162 -16.22 -9.71 -4.38
N ASP A 163 -16.10 -8.46 -4.86
CA ASP A 163 -16.48 -8.08 -6.22
C ASP A 163 -15.34 -8.29 -7.24
N LEU A 164 -14.16 -8.74 -6.80
CA LEU A 164 -13.07 -9.19 -7.68
C LEU A 164 -13.31 -10.63 -8.14
N SER A 165 -12.85 -10.96 -9.35
CA SER A 165 -12.71 -12.37 -9.74
C SER A 165 -11.70 -13.09 -8.84
N ASP A 166 -11.83 -14.41 -8.75
CA ASP A 166 -10.97 -15.23 -7.91
C ASP A 166 -9.49 -15.10 -8.31
N GLU A 167 -9.21 -14.99 -9.62
CA GLU A 167 -7.88 -14.76 -10.17
C GLU A 167 -7.32 -13.38 -9.81
N GLU A 168 -8.14 -12.31 -9.87
CA GLU A 168 -7.71 -10.94 -9.51
C GLU A 168 -7.37 -10.85 -8.02
N ARG A 169 -8.24 -11.42 -7.18
CA ARG A 169 -8.05 -11.47 -5.74
C ARG A 169 -6.81 -12.29 -5.38
N GLY A 170 -6.60 -13.44 -6.03
CA GLY A 170 -5.41 -14.26 -5.88
C GLY A 170 -4.12 -13.51 -6.25
N ARG A 171 -4.09 -12.82 -7.40
CA ARG A 171 -2.93 -12.00 -7.82
C ARG A 171 -2.61 -10.88 -6.83
N LEU A 172 -3.64 -10.18 -6.34
CA LEU A 172 -3.49 -9.13 -5.33
C LEU A 172 -2.94 -9.70 -4.01
N LEU A 173 -3.55 -10.76 -3.48
CA LEU A 173 -3.07 -11.41 -2.25
C LEU A 173 -1.63 -11.88 -2.39
N LYS A 174 -1.29 -12.56 -3.50
CA LYS A 174 0.07 -13.02 -3.80
C LYS A 174 1.07 -11.88 -3.77
N ALA A 175 0.78 -10.77 -4.46
CA ALA A 175 1.69 -9.63 -4.51
C ALA A 175 1.86 -8.95 -3.14
N PHE A 176 0.78 -8.78 -2.38
CA PHE A 176 0.83 -8.17 -1.04
C PHE A 176 1.60 -9.05 -0.05
N LEU A 177 1.38 -10.37 -0.07
CA LEU A 177 2.11 -11.32 0.75
C LEU A 177 3.59 -11.37 0.38
N ARG A 178 3.93 -11.46 -0.90
CA ARG A 178 5.32 -11.43 -1.36
C ARG A 178 6.04 -10.16 -0.95
N PHE A 179 5.40 -9.01 -1.15
CA PHE A 179 5.96 -7.73 -0.73
C PHE A 179 6.24 -7.71 0.77
N GLU A 180 5.29 -8.14 1.60
CA GLU A 180 5.47 -8.19 3.04
C GLU A 180 6.58 -9.18 3.44
N ALA A 181 6.63 -10.37 2.85
CA ALA A 181 7.67 -11.36 3.09
C ALA A 181 9.06 -10.84 2.71
N ILE A 182 9.20 -10.10 1.60
CA ILE A 182 10.45 -9.41 1.21
C ILE A 182 10.86 -8.41 2.31
N CYS A 183 9.94 -7.55 2.76
CA CYS A 183 10.21 -6.58 3.82
C CYS A 183 10.65 -7.25 5.12
N LYS A 184 10.09 -8.43 5.44
CA LYS A 184 10.43 -9.18 6.65
C LYS A 184 11.74 -9.93 6.56
N THR A 185 12.16 -10.36 5.39
CA THR A 185 13.37 -11.15 5.25
C THR A 185 14.63 -10.29 5.42
N TYR A 186 14.58 -9.03 5.01
CA TYR A 186 15.77 -8.17 4.95
C TYR A 186 15.61 -6.78 5.62
N PRO A 187 15.23 -6.67 6.90
CA PRO A 187 15.07 -5.35 7.55
C PRO A 187 16.38 -4.54 7.58
N ALA A 188 17.51 -5.20 7.85
CA ALA A 188 18.83 -4.56 7.96
C ALA A 188 19.44 -4.21 6.60
N VAL A 189 19.17 -5.01 5.57
CA VAL A 189 19.65 -4.75 4.20
C VAL A 189 18.77 -3.71 3.51
N ILE A 190 17.45 -3.66 3.72
CA ILE A 190 16.66 -2.59 3.13
C ILE A 190 17.08 -1.22 3.71
N SER A 191 17.43 -1.12 5.00
CA SER A 191 17.96 0.13 5.57
C SER A 191 19.36 0.46 5.04
N ALA A 192 20.32 -0.47 5.13
CA ALA A 192 21.70 -0.19 4.74
C ALA A 192 21.91 -0.12 3.20
N HIS A 193 21.17 -0.93 2.44
CA HIS A 193 21.31 -1.05 1.00
C HIS A 193 20.51 0.01 0.24
N THR A 194 19.38 0.49 0.78
CA THR A 194 18.81 1.74 0.27
C THR A 194 19.86 2.83 0.43
N ASP A 195 20.32 3.13 1.65
CA ASP A 195 21.25 4.23 1.91
C ASP A 195 22.56 4.20 1.06
N ILE A 196 23.11 3.02 0.75
CA ILE A 196 24.31 2.86 -0.11
C ILE A 196 24.01 3.03 -1.61
N VAL A 197 22.89 2.50 -2.12
CA VAL A 197 22.51 2.61 -3.55
C VAL A 197 22.04 4.03 -3.90
N MET A 198 21.44 4.75 -2.93
CA MET A 198 20.83 6.07 -3.14
C MET A 198 21.85 7.19 -3.42
N GLY A 199 23.13 6.99 -3.09
CA GLY A 199 24.19 7.95 -3.40
C GLY A 199 24.68 7.91 -4.85
N ARG A 200 24.29 6.92 -5.67
CA ARG A 200 24.87 6.70 -7.00
C ARG A 200 23.89 6.50 -8.16
N ASN A 201 22.62 6.16 -7.91
CA ASN A 201 21.68 5.85 -8.99
C ASN A 201 20.36 6.65 -8.86
N GLU A 202 19.89 7.21 -9.98
CA GLU A 202 18.60 7.89 -10.09
C GLU A 202 17.37 6.94 -10.20
N ASN A 203 17.61 5.62 -10.19
CA ASN A 203 16.53 4.63 -10.22
C ASN A 203 15.99 4.41 -8.79
N SER A 204 14.70 4.09 -8.67
CA SER A 204 14.12 3.70 -7.38
C SER A 204 14.88 2.47 -6.84
N PRO A 205 15.55 2.56 -5.67
CA PRO A 205 16.35 1.46 -5.11
C PRO A 205 15.53 0.21 -4.88
N TRP A 206 14.21 0.37 -4.71
CA TRP A 206 13.27 -0.73 -4.57
C TRP A 206 13.16 -1.58 -5.84
N GLU A 207 13.30 -0.99 -7.02
CA GLU A 207 13.33 -1.74 -8.27
C GLU A 207 14.61 -2.56 -8.41
N GLU A 208 15.72 -2.06 -7.85
CA GLU A 208 16.99 -2.78 -7.82
C GLU A 208 16.95 -3.91 -6.80
N ILE A 209 16.35 -3.70 -5.62
CA ILE A 209 16.10 -4.73 -4.62
C ILE A 209 15.18 -5.83 -5.19
N ILE A 210 14.04 -5.49 -5.80
CA ILE A 210 13.15 -6.48 -6.42
C ILE A 210 13.89 -7.25 -7.53
N ARG A 211 14.76 -6.58 -8.29
CA ARG A 211 15.60 -7.23 -9.31
C ARG A 211 16.63 -8.16 -8.73
N SER A 212 17.36 -7.75 -7.69
CA SER A 212 18.32 -8.62 -7.03
C SER A 212 17.62 -9.85 -6.47
N PHE A 213 16.41 -9.72 -5.90
CA PHE A 213 15.63 -10.88 -5.49
C PHE A 213 15.22 -11.79 -6.64
N ALA A 214 14.86 -11.21 -7.78
CA ALA A 214 14.30 -11.97 -8.89
C ALA A 214 15.34 -12.58 -9.83
N ASP A 215 16.54 -12.00 -9.90
CA ASP A 215 17.58 -12.34 -10.87
C ASP A 215 18.79 -13.05 -10.23
N ASP A 216 18.82 -13.23 -8.90
CA ASP A 216 19.94 -13.90 -8.23
C ASP A 216 19.92 -15.43 -8.50
N PRO A 217 20.98 -15.98 -9.14
CA PRO A 217 21.08 -17.41 -9.44
C PRO A 217 21.12 -18.32 -8.20
N PHE A 218 21.51 -17.79 -7.03
CA PHE A 218 21.49 -18.52 -5.77
C PHE A 218 20.09 -18.54 -5.13
N TYR A 219 19.16 -17.70 -5.60
CA TYR A 219 17.86 -17.46 -4.97
C TYR A 219 16.68 -17.60 -5.93
N SER A 220 16.76 -18.52 -6.90
CA SER A 220 15.64 -18.86 -7.76
C SER A 220 14.44 -19.30 -6.90
N PHE A 221 13.40 -18.47 -6.89
CA PHE A 221 12.15 -18.75 -6.21
C PHE A 221 11.46 -19.91 -6.93
N GLY A 222 11.51 -21.12 -6.36
CA GLY A 222 11.18 -22.35 -7.08
C GLY A 222 12.06 -22.62 -8.32
N GLN A 223 11.59 -23.50 -9.21
CA GLN A 223 12.31 -23.82 -10.47
C GLN A 223 12.21 -22.70 -11.53
N HIS A 224 11.34 -21.71 -11.33
CA HIS A 224 11.06 -20.64 -12.29
C HIS A 224 10.93 -19.32 -11.51
N GLY A 225 11.98 -18.48 -11.52
CA GLY A 225 11.99 -17.19 -10.84
C GLY A 225 10.83 -16.27 -11.24
N PHE A 226 10.72 -15.11 -10.58
CA PHE A 226 9.59 -14.19 -10.76
C PHE A 226 9.31 -13.85 -12.23
N ARG A 227 8.06 -14.04 -12.67
CA ARG A 227 7.60 -13.50 -13.96
C ARG A 227 7.64 -11.97 -13.92
N LEU A 228 7.82 -11.33 -15.08
CA LEU A 228 7.96 -9.88 -15.16
C LEU A 228 6.74 -9.12 -14.59
N TRP A 229 5.54 -9.61 -14.85
CA TRP A 229 4.33 -9.01 -14.30
C TRP A 229 4.25 -9.20 -12.78
N GLU A 230 4.78 -10.30 -12.22
CA GLU A 230 4.84 -10.48 -10.75
C GLU A 230 5.81 -9.48 -10.11
N LYS A 231 6.96 -9.18 -10.76
CA LYS A 231 7.88 -8.11 -10.31
C LYS A 231 7.18 -6.76 -10.32
N GLU A 232 6.39 -6.48 -11.35
CA GLU A 232 5.61 -5.25 -11.45
C GLU A 232 4.46 -5.21 -10.44
N ALA A 233 3.84 -6.34 -10.13
CA ALA A 233 2.81 -6.47 -9.09
C ALA A 233 3.37 -6.12 -7.71
N VAL A 234 4.54 -6.65 -7.34
CA VAL A 234 5.23 -6.26 -6.09
C VAL A 234 5.60 -4.76 -6.11
N SER A 235 6.02 -4.22 -7.26
CA SER A 235 6.32 -2.79 -7.41
C SER A 235 5.08 -1.91 -7.27
N CYS A 236 3.91 -2.38 -7.70
CA CYS A 236 2.62 -1.73 -7.51
C CYS A 236 2.26 -1.67 -6.01
N VAL A 237 2.44 -2.77 -5.27
CA VAL A 237 2.21 -2.81 -3.80
C VAL A 237 3.14 -1.84 -3.08
N TYR A 238 4.41 -1.80 -3.48
CA TYR A 238 5.38 -0.83 -2.95
C TYR A 238 4.92 0.61 -3.18
N ALA A 239 4.54 0.96 -4.41
CA ALA A 239 4.06 2.30 -4.75
C ALA A 239 2.79 2.67 -3.98
N TYR A 240 1.89 1.71 -3.78
CA TYR A 240 0.72 1.88 -2.91
C TYR A 240 1.14 2.18 -1.47
N LEU A 241 2.07 1.41 -0.90
CA LEU A 241 2.50 1.64 0.48
C LEU A 241 3.20 3.00 0.65
N GLN A 242 4.03 3.42 -0.32
CA GLN A 242 4.58 4.78 -0.35
C GLN A 242 3.48 5.83 -0.35
N SER A 243 2.45 5.65 -1.19
CA SER A 243 1.31 6.56 -1.25
C SER A 243 0.49 6.57 0.06
N LEU A 244 0.45 5.46 0.79
CA LEU A 244 -0.22 5.41 2.08
C LEU A 244 0.51 6.29 3.11
N TYR A 245 1.85 6.29 3.12
CA TYR A 245 2.63 7.24 3.92
C TYR A 245 2.49 8.67 3.42
N GLY A 246 2.44 8.89 2.10
CA GLY A 246 2.17 10.21 1.52
C GLY A 246 0.83 10.80 1.98
N ALA A 247 -0.21 9.96 2.07
CA ALA A 247 -1.50 10.33 2.64
C ALA A 247 -1.39 10.70 4.13
N MET A 248 -0.61 9.97 4.92
CA MET A 248 -0.34 10.33 6.32
C MET A 248 0.38 11.69 6.42
N PHE A 249 1.33 12.00 5.53
CA PHE A 249 1.98 13.31 5.51
C PHE A 249 0.99 14.44 5.21
N ALA A 250 0.13 14.23 4.21
CA ALA A 250 -0.92 15.18 3.86
C ALA A 250 -1.92 15.43 5.00
N GLN A 251 -2.22 14.40 5.79
CA GLN A 251 -3.07 14.51 6.97
C GLN A 251 -2.41 15.35 8.06
N CYS A 252 -1.10 15.18 8.28
CA CYS A 252 -0.31 15.89 9.27
C CYS A 252 0.07 17.33 8.87
N GLY A 253 -0.02 17.67 7.59
CA GLY A 253 0.30 19.00 7.06
C GLY A 253 -0.93 19.84 6.74
N ASP A 254 -0.72 20.96 6.05
CA ASP A 254 -1.78 21.90 5.67
C ASP A 254 -2.50 21.50 4.36
N SER A 255 -2.36 20.26 3.91
CA SER A 255 -2.97 19.81 2.66
C SER A 255 -4.50 19.82 2.70
N TRP A 256 -5.13 19.99 1.53
CA TRP A 256 -6.58 19.94 1.33
C TRP A 256 -6.98 18.91 0.27
N LEU A 257 -8.27 18.56 0.20
CA LEU A 257 -8.79 17.60 -0.78
C LEU A 257 -9.07 18.25 -2.15
N PRO A 258 -8.31 17.95 -3.21
CA PRO A 258 -8.49 18.55 -4.52
C PRO A 258 -9.83 18.16 -5.17
N CYS A 259 -10.40 19.06 -5.99
CA CYS A 259 -11.52 18.75 -6.89
C CYS A 259 -11.06 18.74 -8.36
N PRO A 260 -11.46 17.74 -9.16
CA PRO A 260 -11.17 17.72 -10.60
C PRO A 260 -11.92 18.82 -11.39
N CYS A 261 -12.97 19.39 -10.80
CA CYS A 261 -13.86 20.37 -11.42
C CYS A 261 -13.31 21.81 -11.49
N HIS A 262 -12.19 22.12 -10.84
CA HIS A 262 -11.68 23.49 -10.77
C HIS A 262 -10.57 23.74 -11.78
N SER A 263 -10.72 24.83 -12.53
CA SER A 263 -9.69 25.39 -13.43
C SER A 263 -8.40 25.81 -12.74
N ARG A 264 -8.35 25.81 -11.39
CA ARG A 264 -7.20 26.14 -10.54
C ARG A 264 -6.78 24.99 -9.60
N GLY A 265 -7.09 23.75 -9.97
CA GLY A 265 -6.74 22.55 -9.20
C GLY A 265 -5.24 22.28 -9.10
N LEU A 266 -4.87 21.00 -8.95
CA LEU A 266 -3.47 20.60 -8.90
C LEU A 266 -2.77 20.87 -10.24
N LEU A 267 -1.50 21.29 -10.17
CA LEU A 267 -0.65 21.50 -11.35
C LEU A 267 0.02 20.18 -11.76
N TYR A 268 0.49 20.09 -13.00
CA TYR A 268 1.27 18.92 -13.42
C TYR A 268 2.49 18.69 -12.52
N PRO A 269 2.87 17.44 -12.20
CA PRO A 269 2.15 16.19 -12.47
C PRO A 269 1.15 15.79 -11.37
N ASP A 270 0.90 16.64 -10.38
CA ASP A 270 0.03 16.35 -9.21
C ASP A 270 -1.44 16.12 -9.62
N ASN A 271 -1.84 16.58 -10.80
CA ASN A 271 -3.17 16.31 -11.36
C ASN A 271 -3.35 14.86 -11.87
N PHE A 272 -2.27 14.09 -12.05
CA PHE A 272 -2.35 12.69 -12.51
C PHE A 272 -2.13 11.67 -11.40
N PHE A 273 -1.25 11.96 -10.43
CA PHE A 273 -0.90 11.03 -9.38
C PHE A 273 -0.48 11.76 -8.11
N MET A 274 -0.48 11.03 -7.00
CA MET A 274 -0.05 11.56 -5.71
C MET A 274 1.43 11.21 -5.47
N ASP A 275 2.29 12.21 -5.32
CA ASP A 275 3.71 12.00 -5.03
C ASP A 275 4.03 12.10 -3.53
N ALA A 276 4.27 10.96 -2.88
CA ALA A 276 4.53 10.91 -1.44
C ALA A 276 5.77 11.72 -1.02
N ASP A 277 6.81 11.80 -1.87
CA ASP A 277 8.04 12.54 -1.56
C ASP A 277 7.76 14.06 -1.49
N VAL A 278 6.80 14.51 -2.30
CA VAL A 278 6.38 15.91 -2.37
C VAL A 278 5.57 16.28 -1.12
N TYR A 279 4.64 15.43 -0.67
CA TYR A 279 3.91 15.66 0.59
C TYR A 279 4.82 15.56 1.83
N ALA A 280 5.84 14.70 1.80
CA ALA A 280 6.87 14.69 2.85
C ALA A 280 7.65 16.01 2.88
N SER A 281 8.00 16.55 1.70
CA SER A 281 8.66 17.85 1.59
C SER A 281 7.80 19.00 2.10
N ASP A 282 6.50 19.01 1.77
CA ASP A 282 5.56 20.04 2.24
C ASP A 282 5.37 19.99 3.76
N LEU A 283 5.52 18.79 4.36
CA LEU A 283 5.49 18.63 5.82
C LEU A 283 6.77 19.12 6.51
N GLY A 284 7.80 19.48 5.75
CA GLY A 284 9.10 19.91 6.26
C GLY A 284 10.11 18.77 6.50
N LEU A 285 9.81 17.55 6.04
CA LEU A 285 10.67 16.38 6.24
C LEU A 285 11.81 16.29 5.21
N GLY A 286 12.10 17.35 4.46
CA GLY A 286 13.17 17.37 3.45
C GLY A 286 14.46 18.05 3.93
N PRO A 287 15.59 17.92 3.19
CA PRO A 287 16.82 18.62 3.52
C PRO A 287 16.55 20.12 3.51
N SER A 288 16.94 20.78 4.61
CA SER A 288 16.78 22.21 4.78
C SER A 288 17.37 22.98 3.59
N THR A 289 16.63 23.99 3.13
CA THR A 289 16.95 24.80 1.94
C THR A 289 18.32 25.47 1.99
N THR A 290 18.97 25.50 3.16
CA THR A 290 20.25 26.15 3.42
C THR A 290 21.49 25.38 2.95
N GLN A 291 21.36 24.12 2.49
CA GLN A 291 22.51 23.35 1.99
C GLN A 291 22.65 23.36 0.45
N PRO A 292 23.91 23.47 -0.07
CA PRO A 292 24.21 23.55 -1.50
C PRO A 292 23.76 22.31 -2.29
N MET A 293 23.38 22.51 -3.56
CA MET A 293 22.73 21.52 -4.43
C MET A 293 23.50 20.22 -4.67
N SER A 294 24.82 20.17 -4.49
CA SER A 294 25.67 19.08 -5.00
C SER A 294 25.58 17.76 -4.22
N HIS A 295 24.90 17.71 -3.07
CA HIS A 295 24.80 16.50 -2.23
C HIS A 295 23.39 16.16 -1.75
N ARG A 296 22.33 16.77 -2.31
CA ARG A 296 20.96 16.44 -1.90
C ARG A 296 20.54 15.07 -2.41
N LEU A 297 20.67 14.06 -1.55
CA LEU A 297 19.93 12.81 -1.70
C LEU A 297 18.43 13.15 -1.85
N PRO A 298 17.70 12.50 -2.77
CA PRO A 298 16.25 12.70 -2.87
C PRO A 298 15.56 12.47 -1.52
N ASN A 299 14.41 13.10 -1.28
CA ASN A 299 13.58 12.85 -0.09
C ASN A 299 13.07 11.42 -0.11
N LEU A 300 13.84 10.47 0.41
CA LEU A 300 13.56 9.04 0.27
C LEU A 300 12.86 8.47 1.50
N ILE A 301 12.15 9.31 2.24
CA ILE A 301 11.46 8.94 3.48
C ILE A 301 10.30 7.98 3.22
N PRO A 302 9.41 8.22 2.24
CA PRO A 302 8.34 7.25 1.95
C PRO A 302 8.93 5.90 1.54
N CYS A 303 10.05 5.90 0.81
CA CYS A 303 10.76 4.69 0.41
C CYS A 303 11.24 3.86 1.62
N SER A 304 11.90 4.51 2.57
CA SER A 304 12.41 3.85 3.78
C SER A 304 11.27 3.33 4.66
N LEU A 305 10.21 4.13 4.84
CA LEU A 305 9.04 3.73 5.62
C LEU A 305 8.29 2.54 4.99
N ALA A 306 8.14 2.54 3.66
CA ALA A 306 7.58 1.41 2.91
C ALA A 306 8.39 0.12 3.11
N GLY A 307 9.69 0.23 3.36
CA GLY A 307 10.52 -0.95 3.61
C GLY A 307 10.29 -1.69 4.92
N PHE A 308 9.61 -1.09 5.88
CA PHE A 308 9.18 -1.77 7.10
C PHE A 308 7.92 -2.64 6.90
N GLY A 309 7.31 -2.58 5.72
CA GLY A 309 6.10 -3.33 5.38
C GLY A 309 4.84 -2.80 6.06
N PHE A 310 3.81 -3.64 6.12
CA PHE A 310 2.49 -3.27 6.63
C PHE A 310 2.41 -3.16 8.15
N ASP A 311 3.35 -3.76 8.90
CA ASP A 311 3.42 -3.63 10.37
C ASP A 311 3.49 -2.16 10.80
N LEU A 312 4.45 -1.41 10.25
CA LEU A 312 4.63 0.00 10.58
C LEU A 312 3.44 0.82 10.09
N ALA A 313 3.02 0.62 8.84
CA ALA A 313 1.90 1.35 8.26
C ALA A 313 0.61 1.19 9.07
N ALA A 314 0.26 -0.04 9.47
CA ALA A 314 -0.91 -0.30 10.31
C ALA A 314 -0.80 0.35 11.70
N GLY A 315 0.41 0.46 12.24
CA GLY A 315 0.68 1.16 13.50
C GLY A 315 0.44 2.67 13.38
N LEU A 316 1.01 3.31 12.35
CA LEU A 316 0.94 4.75 12.13
C LEU A 316 -0.44 5.23 11.64
N LEU A 317 -1.16 4.38 10.89
CA LEU A 317 -2.48 4.70 10.34
C LEU A 317 -3.48 5.12 11.43
N LYS A 318 -3.41 4.52 12.61
CA LYS A 318 -4.25 4.90 13.76
C LYS A 318 -4.01 6.35 14.16
N PHE A 319 -2.76 6.73 14.38
CA PHE A 319 -2.40 8.11 14.74
C PHE A 319 -2.78 9.12 13.66
N ALA A 320 -2.68 8.74 12.38
CA ALA A 320 -3.07 9.61 11.28
C ALA A 320 -4.59 9.84 11.20
N THR A 321 -5.41 8.91 11.73
CA THR A 321 -6.88 8.94 11.65
C THR A 321 -7.57 9.36 12.95
N ASP A 322 -6.90 9.26 14.10
CA ASP A 322 -7.44 9.50 15.46
C ASP A 322 -7.49 10.99 15.89
N GLY A 323 -7.68 11.91 14.95
CA GLY A 323 -7.85 13.36 15.21
C GLY A 323 -6.55 14.18 15.26
N ASP A 324 -6.68 15.50 15.47
CA ASP A 324 -5.58 16.46 15.32
C ASP A 324 -4.41 16.23 16.28
N GLU A 325 -4.69 15.94 17.55
CA GLU A 325 -3.64 15.70 18.56
C GLU A 325 -2.74 14.52 18.16
N GLN A 326 -3.34 13.41 17.70
CA GLN A 326 -2.58 12.23 17.28
C GLN A 326 -1.81 12.48 15.97
N ARG A 327 -2.37 13.29 15.05
CA ARG A 327 -1.64 13.74 13.86
C ARG A 327 -0.42 14.60 14.22
N CYS A 328 -0.54 15.51 15.19
CA CYS A 328 0.61 16.28 15.68
C CYS A 328 1.69 15.39 16.32
N ARG A 329 1.29 14.36 17.08
CA ARG A 329 2.24 13.36 17.64
C ARG A 329 2.93 12.55 16.54
N LEU A 330 2.19 12.14 15.52
CA LEU A 330 2.74 11.44 14.36
C LEU A 330 3.72 12.32 13.59
N LYS A 331 3.37 13.61 13.36
CA LYS A 331 4.27 14.57 12.72
C LYS A 331 5.61 14.65 13.44
N ARG A 332 5.60 14.84 14.76
CA ARG A 332 6.84 14.90 15.57
C ARG A 332 7.66 13.61 15.46
N TRP A 333 7.00 12.45 15.50
CA TRP A 333 7.69 11.17 15.33
C TRP A 333 8.34 11.03 13.95
N LEU A 334 7.67 11.53 12.90
CA LEU A 334 8.24 11.54 11.56
C LEU A 334 9.45 12.47 11.46
N GLU A 335 9.41 13.64 12.10
CA GLU A 335 10.56 14.55 12.19
C GLU A 335 11.74 13.86 12.90
N GLU A 336 11.50 13.24 14.07
CA GLU A 336 12.51 12.48 14.80
C GLU A 336 13.07 11.30 13.98
N PHE A 337 12.22 10.59 13.21
CA PHE A 337 12.65 9.49 12.34
C PHE A 337 13.59 10.00 11.24
N CYS A 338 13.28 11.15 10.65
CA CYS A 338 14.11 11.76 9.62
C CYS A 338 15.47 12.20 10.16
N GLU A 339 15.49 12.81 11.35
CA GLU A 339 16.71 13.21 12.04
C GLU A 339 17.60 12.01 12.39
N ALA A 340 17.02 10.97 12.98
CA ALA A 340 17.74 9.74 13.33
C ALA A 340 18.35 9.07 12.09
N ARG A 341 17.60 9.05 10.98
CA ARG A 341 18.07 8.48 9.71
C ARG A 341 19.22 9.29 9.10
N ALA A 342 19.15 10.61 9.10
CA ALA A 342 20.21 11.45 8.54
C ALA A 342 21.57 11.15 9.20
N GLN A 343 21.57 10.90 10.51
CA GLN A 343 22.78 10.53 11.27
C GLN A 343 23.38 9.18 10.86
N VAL A 344 22.56 8.21 10.43
CA VAL A 344 23.03 6.89 9.99
C VAL A 344 23.68 6.96 8.61
N ILE A 345 23.10 7.74 7.68
CA ILE A 345 23.58 7.88 6.30
C ILE A 345 24.99 8.49 6.26
N ASP A 346 25.25 9.53 7.07
CA ASP A 346 26.54 10.22 7.10
C ASP A 346 27.71 9.29 7.50
N ASN A 347 27.42 8.18 8.22
CA ASN A 347 28.43 7.24 8.71
C ASN A 347 28.78 6.09 7.73
N LEU A 348 27.99 5.86 6.67
CA LEU A 348 28.07 4.63 5.85
C LEU A 348 28.75 4.79 4.48
N CYS A 349 29.35 5.94 4.17
CA CYS A 349 29.99 6.19 2.86
C CYS A 349 31.32 5.43 2.70
N GLY A 350 31.33 4.21 2.11
CA GLY A 350 32.61 3.49 1.89
C GLY A 350 32.66 2.15 1.14
N PHE A 351 31.69 1.73 0.31
CA PHE A 351 31.76 0.40 -0.37
C PHE A 351 31.77 0.46 -1.93
N PRO A 352 32.32 -0.58 -2.62
CA PRO A 352 32.49 -0.62 -4.07
C PRO A 352 31.19 -0.96 -4.82
N GLY A 353 31.09 -0.48 -6.08
CA GLY A 353 29.88 -0.56 -6.92
C GLY A 353 29.71 -1.89 -7.67
N TYR A 354 28.45 -2.19 -8.00
CA TYR A 354 28.03 -3.37 -8.76
C TYR A 354 27.76 -3.03 -10.24
N SER A 355 27.80 -4.08 -11.07
CA SER A 355 27.84 -4.05 -12.54
C SER A 355 26.48 -3.78 -13.23
N PRO A 356 26.49 -3.44 -14.54
CA PRO A 356 25.33 -2.89 -15.24
C PRO A 356 24.22 -3.90 -15.56
N LEU A 357 23.02 -3.35 -15.62
CA LEU A 357 21.74 -3.94 -15.99
C LEU A 357 21.79 -4.81 -17.27
N ARG A 358 21.38 -6.08 -17.19
CA ARG A 358 20.97 -6.84 -18.38
C ARG A 358 19.51 -6.52 -18.73
N GLN A 359 19.29 -6.00 -19.94
CA GLN A 359 17.95 -5.87 -20.50
C GLN A 359 17.40 -7.26 -20.83
N GLN A 360 16.50 -7.77 -20.01
CA GLN A 360 15.72 -8.95 -20.35
C GLN A 360 14.55 -8.53 -21.23
N LYS A 361 14.66 -8.84 -22.54
CA LYS A 361 13.51 -8.85 -23.45
C LYS A 361 12.73 -10.14 -23.19
N CYS A 362 11.42 -10.05 -22.97
CA CYS A 362 10.40 -10.86 -23.66
C CYS A 362 8.98 -10.59 -23.13
N CYS A 363 8.04 -10.90 -24.01
CA CYS A 363 6.66 -10.44 -24.07
C CYS A 363 5.65 -11.46 -23.52
N GLY A 364 4.44 -10.98 -23.19
CA GLY A 364 3.18 -11.68 -23.51
C GLY A 364 2.49 -12.54 -22.45
N ASP A 365 3.08 -12.84 -21.29
CA ASP A 365 2.45 -13.76 -20.30
C ASP A 365 2.09 -13.03 -19.00
N GLY A 366 1.17 -12.06 -19.08
CA GLY A 366 0.67 -11.32 -17.93
C GLY A 366 -0.84 -11.09 -18.03
N PRO A 367 -1.50 -10.68 -16.94
CA PRO A 367 -2.95 -10.44 -16.92
C PRO A 367 -3.38 -9.38 -17.95
N GLY A 368 -4.64 -9.43 -18.39
CA GLY A 368 -5.10 -8.76 -19.61
C GLY A 368 -4.78 -7.27 -19.68
N THR A 369 -4.97 -6.51 -18.60
CA THR A 369 -4.62 -5.08 -18.58
C THR A 369 -3.11 -4.84 -18.70
N TYR A 370 -2.28 -5.68 -18.08
CA TYR A 370 -0.82 -5.63 -18.23
C TYR A 370 -0.41 -5.93 -19.67
N GLU A 371 -0.94 -7.00 -20.24
CA GLU A 371 -0.64 -7.38 -21.62
C GLU A 371 -1.07 -6.27 -22.60
N MET A 372 -2.25 -5.68 -22.40
CA MET A 372 -2.75 -4.58 -23.22
C MET A 372 -1.90 -3.32 -23.11
N LEU A 373 -1.32 -3.01 -21.95
CA LEU A 373 -0.70 -1.70 -21.71
C LEU A 373 0.83 -1.71 -21.66
N HIS A 374 1.47 -2.86 -21.47
CA HIS A 374 2.92 -2.92 -21.22
C HIS A 374 3.74 -2.33 -22.36
N HIS A 375 3.29 -2.48 -23.61
CA HIS A 375 3.96 -1.94 -24.79
C HIS A 375 3.94 -0.41 -24.85
N ARG A 376 2.96 0.24 -24.20
CA ARG A 376 2.85 1.71 -24.12
C ARG A 376 3.87 2.30 -23.16
N ILE A 377 4.29 1.51 -22.17
CA ILE A 377 5.39 1.82 -21.27
C ILE A 377 6.68 1.32 -21.94
N GLN A 378 7.07 1.94 -23.06
CA GLN A 378 8.38 1.69 -23.66
C GLN A 378 9.45 1.84 -22.56
N TYR A 379 10.18 0.76 -22.28
CA TYR A 379 11.18 0.61 -21.21
C TYR A 379 12.43 1.49 -21.39
N ASP A 380 12.29 2.69 -21.93
CA ASP A 380 13.29 3.73 -21.78
C ASP A 380 13.18 4.31 -20.36
N ARG A 381 13.73 3.58 -19.38
CA ARG A 381 13.79 3.97 -17.95
C ARG A 381 14.74 5.14 -17.68
N VAL A 382 15.40 5.67 -18.72
CA VAL A 382 16.33 6.81 -18.61
C VAL A 382 15.56 8.14 -18.63
N SER A 383 14.45 8.23 -19.36
CA SER A 383 13.67 9.48 -19.37
C SER A 383 12.79 9.63 -18.13
N GLN A 384 12.79 10.84 -17.53
CA GLN A 384 11.93 11.19 -16.40
C GLN A 384 10.44 10.98 -16.71
N THR A 385 10.03 11.25 -17.95
CA THR A 385 8.64 11.05 -18.41
C THR A 385 8.22 9.58 -18.38
N SER A 386 9.10 8.64 -18.77
CA SER A 386 8.81 7.20 -18.63
C SER A 386 8.68 6.77 -17.18
N ARG A 387 9.51 7.31 -16.27
CA ARG A 387 9.43 7.01 -14.82
C ARG A 387 8.11 7.50 -14.23
N LEU A 388 7.71 8.73 -14.56
CA LEU A 388 6.42 9.29 -14.14
C LEU A 388 5.25 8.45 -14.65
N HIS A 389 5.28 8.07 -15.93
CA HIS A 389 4.25 7.25 -16.56
C HIS A 389 4.06 5.91 -15.83
N LEU A 390 5.17 5.26 -15.45
CA LEU A 390 5.15 4.02 -14.67
C LEU A 390 4.58 4.23 -13.26
N ARG A 391 4.93 5.32 -12.57
CA ARG A 391 4.38 5.66 -11.24
C ARG A 391 2.87 5.86 -11.30
N ILE A 392 2.36 6.53 -12.34
CA ILE A 392 0.92 6.69 -12.57
C ILE A 392 0.25 5.31 -12.72
N TYR A 393 0.81 4.43 -13.55
CA TYR A 393 0.20 3.11 -13.81
C TYR A 393 0.23 2.21 -12.57
N ARG A 394 1.29 2.30 -11.75
CA ARG A 394 1.34 1.64 -10.44
C ARG A 394 0.26 2.16 -9.49
N GLN A 395 -0.02 3.47 -9.47
CA GLN A 395 -1.20 3.99 -8.75
C GLN A 395 -2.54 3.63 -9.40
N ARG A 396 -2.54 2.94 -10.53
CA ARG A 396 -3.76 2.41 -11.16
C ARG A 396 -3.91 0.90 -11.01
N ALA A 397 -3.03 0.24 -10.25
CA ALA A 397 -3.09 -1.21 -10.04
C ALA A 397 -3.17 -2.01 -11.35
N TRP A 398 -2.57 -1.46 -12.41
CA TRP A 398 -2.77 -1.89 -13.81
C TRP A 398 -2.44 -3.36 -14.08
N VAL A 399 -1.58 -3.96 -13.27
CA VAL A 399 -1.11 -5.34 -13.42
C VAL A 399 -2.01 -6.38 -12.73
N PHE A 400 -3.08 -5.96 -12.06
CA PHE A 400 -3.92 -6.89 -11.30
C PHE A 400 -5.19 -7.30 -12.01
N PHE A 401 -5.74 -6.44 -12.89
CA PHE A 401 -7.06 -6.61 -13.47
C PHE A 401 -7.03 -7.29 -14.83
N ASP A 402 -8.00 -8.17 -15.06
CA ASP A 402 -8.13 -8.87 -16.34
C ASP A 402 -8.61 -7.95 -17.46
N ASP A 403 -9.42 -6.96 -17.11
CA ASP A 403 -10.00 -5.99 -18.04
C ASP A 403 -10.18 -4.61 -17.38
N ALA A 404 -10.79 -3.67 -18.12
CA ALA A 404 -10.99 -2.30 -17.66
C ALA A 404 -12.31 -2.07 -16.90
N ARG A 405 -13.09 -3.10 -16.56
CA ARG A 405 -14.47 -2.98 -16.04
C ARG A 405 -14.59 -2.15 -14.76
N LEU A 406 -13.53 -2.11 -13.96
CA LEU A 406 -13.52 -1.39 -12.68
C LEU A 406 -13.15 0.08 -12.85
N PHE A 407 -12.66 0.50 -14.02
CA PHE A 407 -12.29 1.88 -14.26
C PHE A 407 -13.44 2.65 -14.91
N SER A 408 -13.64 3.88 -14.48
CA SER A 408 -14.47 4.83 -15.23
C SER A 408 -13.86 5.13 -16.61
N ASP A 409 -14.68 5.44 -17.61
CA ASP A 409 -14.30 5.90 -18.97
C ASP A 409 -13.58 7.27 -19.01
N SER A 410 -12.91 7.63 -17.91
CA SER A 410 -12.15 8.86 -17.80
C SER A 410 -10.91 8.83 -18.72
N PRO A 411 -10.64 9.90 -19.48
CA PRO A 411 -9.42 10.01 -20.28
C PRO A 411 -8.14 10.01 -19.42
N PHE A 412 -8.26 10.16 -18.10
CA PHE A 412 -7.16 10.17 -17.14
C PHE A 412 -6.86 8.82 -16.50
N THR A 413 -7.55 7.74 -16.90
CA THR A 413 -7.35 6.42 -16.31
C THR A 413 -5.95 5.90 -16.62
N PHE A 414 -5.56 5.87 -17.89
CA PHE A 414 -4.22 5.44 -18.34
C PHE A 414 -3.69 6.44 -19.38
N PRO A 415 -3.09 7.57 -18.94
CA PRO A 415 -2.62 8.59 -19.88
C PRO A 415 -1.54 8.03 -20.80
N THR A 416 -1.44 8.55 -22.01
CA THR A 416 -0.32 8.28 -22.92
C THR A 416 0.80 9.29 -22.70
N LYS A 417 1.99 9.04 -23.27
CA LYS A 417 3.09 10.03 -23.26
C LYS A 417 2.67 11.38 -23.83
N ASN A 418 1.81 11.37 -24.85
CA ASN A 418 1.30 12.59 -25.48
C ASN A 418 0.34 13.35 -24.55
N ASP A 419 -0.46 12.64 -23.77
CA ASP A 419 -1.37 13.27 -22.81
C ASP A 419 -0.59 13.96 -21.68
N LEU A 420 0.47 13.30 -21.18
CA LEU A 420 1.37 13.89 -20.20
C LEU A 420 2.09 15.13 -20.75
N ALA A 421 2.58 15.07 -21.99
CA ALA A 421 3.24 16.21 -22.63
C ALA A 421 2.30 17.41 -22.82
N LYS A 422 1.07 17.17 -23.29
CA LYS A 422 0.05 18.21 -23.44
C LYS A 422 -0.30 18.90 -22.12
N GLU A 423 -0.40 18.14 -21.03
CA GLU A 423 -0.69 18.72 -19.71
C GLU A 423 0.51 19.48 -19.13
N LEU A 424 1.74 19.03 -19.39
CA LEU A 424 2.94 19.78 -19.06
C LEU A 424 2.96 21.13 -19.80
N GLU A 425 2.72 21.14 -21.11
CA GLU A 425 2.63 22.37 -21.91
C GLU A 425 1.58 23.34 -21.36
N LYS A 426 0.37 22.85 -21.04
CA LYS A 426 -0.66 23.68 -20.40
C LYS A 426 -0.21 24.27 -19.08
N THR A 427 0.47 23.48 -18.24
CA THR A 427 0.96 23.92 -16.93
C THR A 427 2.06 24.96 -17.06
N THR A 428 2.92 24.86 -18.07
CA THR A 428 3.99 25.86 -18.31
C THR A 428 3.49 27.25 -18.67
N LEU A 429 2.22 27.39 -19.04
CA LEU A 429 1.58 28.68 -19.29
C LEU A 429 1.11 29.38 -18.00
N ASP A 430 1.13 28.71 -16.84
CA ASP A 430 0.82 29.32 -15.55
C ASP A 430 2.00 30.20 -15.08
N MET A 431 1.77 31.49 -14.86
CA MET A 431 2.85 32.44 -14.47
C MET A 431 3.48 32.11 -13.12
N GLU A 432 2.74 31.51 -12.18
CA GLU A 432 3.27 31.09 -10.88
C GLU A 432 4.26 29.93 -11.07
N TRP A 433 3.96 29.02 -12.01
CA TRP A 433 4.82 27.90 -12.35
C TRP A 433 6.15 28.35 -12.95
N VAL A 434 6.17 29.33 -13.85
CA VAL A 434 7.40 29.78 -14.52
C VAL A 434 8.42 30.34 -13.53
N SER A 435 7.96 30.99 -12.46
CA SER A 435 8.82 31.65 -11.48
C SER A 435 9.36 30.68 -10.42
N ASP A 436 8.47 29.87 -9.84
CA ASP A 436 8.83 28.84 -8.85
C ASP A 436 7.89 27.63 -8.97
N PRO A 437 8.25 26.63 -9.80
CA PRO A 437 7.43 25.44 -10.00
C PRO A 437 7.14 24.68 -8.70
N ARG A 438 8.10 24.65 -7.75
CA ARG A 438 7.91 23.89 -6.50
C ARG A 438 7.02 24.64 -5.54
N GLY A 439 7.26 25.94 -5.36
CA GLY A 439 6.44 26.82 -4.54
C GLY A 439 5.01 26.88 -5.07
N ALA A 440 4.81 27.07 -6.38
CA ALA A 440 3.49 27.08 -7.00
C ALA A 440 2.73 25.77 -6.74
N ARG A 441 3.36 24.62 -6.95
CA ARG A 441 2.74 23.31 -6.65
C ARG A 441 2.42 23.13 -5.18
N SER A 442 3.33 23.49 -4.27
CA SER A 442 3.14 23.41 -2.82
C SER A 442 1.99 24.31 -2.35
N LEU A 443 1.90 25.52 -2.91
CA LEU A 443 0.81 26.45 -2.70
C LEU A 443 -0.52 25.83 -3.12
N ARG A 444 -0.58 25.18 -4.30
CA ARG A 444 -1.81 24.54 -4.81
C ARG A 444 -2.25 23.35 -3.97
N ARG A 445 -1.33 22.65 -3.29
CA ARG A 445 -1.66 21.56 -2.35
C ARG A 445 -2.06 22.04 -0.95
N SER A 446 -1.68 23.24 -0.54
CA SER A 446 -1.95 23.79 0.80
C SER A 446 -3.09 24.82 0.84
N GLN A 447 -3.33 25.56 -0.26
CA GLN A 447 -4.38 26.58 -0.30
C GLN A 447 -5.70 26.03 -0.82
N LYS A 448 -6.71 26.00 0.06
CA LYS A 448 -8.09 25.69 -0.29
C LYS A 448 -8.61 26.78 -1.25
N THR A 449 -8.84 26.42 -2.50
CA THR A 449 -9.50 27.32 -3.44
C THR A 449 -10.99 27.45 -3.07
N PRO A 450 -11.62 28.63 -3.20
CA PRO A 450 -13.05 28.81 -2.94
C PRO A 450 -13.87 27.78 -3.74
N GLY A 451 -14.76 27.06 -3.06
CA GLY A 451 -15.38 25.85 -3.58
C GLY A 451 -16.33 26.04 -4.77
N CYS A 452 -16.50 24.96 -5.54
CA CYS A 452 -17.48 24.83 -6.61
C CYS A 452 -18.79 24.25 -6.03
N PRO A 453 -19.86 25.05 -5.89
CA PRO A 453 -21.12 24.58 -5.31
C PRO A 453 -21.87 23.56 -6.20
N THR A 454 -21.44 23.36 -7.44
CA THR A 454 -22.15 22.51 -8.42
C THR A 454 -21.51 21.13 -8.65
N CYS A 455 -20.32 20.85 -8.11
CA CYS A 455 -19.67 19.56 -8.34
C CYS A 455 -20.18 18.48 -7.37
N SER A 456 -20.69 17.37 -7.91
CA SER A 456 -21.10 16.19 -7.13
C SER A 456 -19.94 15.59 -6.30
N ILE A 457 -18.70 15.70 -6.78
CA ILE A 457 -17.47 15.26 -6.09
C ILE A 457 -17.11 16.21 -4.91
N CYS A 458 -17.58 17.46 -4.94
CA CYS A 458 -17.38 18.45 -3.88
C CYS A 458 -18.49 18.47 -2.83
N ARG A 459 -19.62 17.80 -3.05
CA ARG A 459 -20.69 17.77 -2.04
C ARG A 459 -20.15 17.07 -0.80
N PRO A 460 -20.16 17.72 0.38
CA PRO A 460 -19.91 17.01 1.61
C PRO A 460 -20.92 15.86 1.68
N VAL A 461 -20.45 14.62 1.74
CA VAL A 461 -21.27 13.55 2.31
C VAL A 461 -21.52 13.99 3.75
N GLU A 462 -22.79 14.05 4.17
CA GLU A 462 -23.25 14.58 5.46
C GLU A 462 -22.21 14.37 6.56
N GLU A 463 -21.86 15.45 7.28
CA GLU A 463 -21.03 15.36 8.46
C GLU A 463 -21.65 14.30 9.39
N ALA A 464 -20.97 13.17 9.50
CA ALA A 464 -21.37 12.16 10.45
C ALA A 464 -21.23 12.78 11.83
N ASP A 465 -22.38 12.94 12.50
CA ASP A 465 -22.53 13.48 13.85
C ASP A 465 -21.38 13.02 14.76
N PRO A 466 -20.46 13.92 15.16
CA PRO A 466 -19.29 13.57 15.93
C PRO A 466 -19.61 13.04 17.33
N GLU A 467 -20.86 13.18 17.80
CA GLU A 467 -21.28 12.72 19.12
C GLU A 467 -21.59 11.20 19.20
N LYS A 468 -21.44 10.45 18.10
CA LYS A 468 -21.69 8.99 18.07
C LYS A 468 -20.47 8.12 17.80
N TYR A 469 -19.26 8.65 17.90
CA TYR A 469 -18.06 7.82 17.87
C TYR A 469 -17.86 7.20 19.25
N GLU A 470 -18.29 5.93 19.40
CA GLU A 470 -18.02 5.10 20.57
C GLU A 470 -16.56 5.29 21.03
N GLU A 471 -16.39 5.61 22.32
CA GLU A 471 -15.13 5.54 23.07
C GLU A 471 -14.54 4.12 22.95
N HIS A 472 -13.90 3.82 21.82
CA HIS A 472 -13.05 2.65 21.71
C HIS A 472 -11.81 2.95 22.55
N GLY A 473 -11.73 2.26 23.69
CA GLY A 473 -10.76 2.38 24.76
C GLY A 473 -9.49 3.16 24.42
N ARG A 474 -9.25 4.21 25.21
CA ARG A 474 -7.96 4.93 25.35
C ARG A 474 -6.87 3.97 25.86
N GLY A 475 -6.57 2.91 25.12
CA GLY A 475 -5.29 2.24 25.24
C GLY A 475 -4.23 3.24 24.83
N ARG A 476 -3.24 3.48 25.70
CA ARG A 476 -2.07 4.30 25.36
C ARG A 476 -1.30 3.61 24.26
N TYR A 477 -1.68 3.82 23.00
CA TYR A 477 -0.86 3.40 21.88
C TYR A 477 0.44 4.21 21.94
N GLN A 478 1.57 3.51 21.93
CA GLN A 478 2.88 4.12 21.88
C GLN A 478 3.41 4.03 20.45
N LEU A 479 3.94 5.14 19.95
CA LEU A 479 4.72 5.15 18.73
C LEU A 479 6.02 4.37 18.95
N PRO A 480 6.58 3.73 17.91
CA PRO A 480 7.84 2.99 18.03
C PRO A 480 8.98 3.90 18.52
N CYS A 481 9.80 3.44 19.46
CA CYS A 481 10.90 4.23 20.00
C CYS A 481 12.11 4.22 19.05
N LEU A 482 12.43 5.35 18.42
CA LEU A 482 13.51 5.43 17.41
C LEU A 482 14.93 5.23 17.95
N LYS A 483 15.14 5.28 19.27
CA LYS A 483 16.47 5.21 19.90
C LYS A 483 16.94 3.78 20.22
N ASP A 484 16.07 2.80 20.09
CA ASP A 484 16.40 1.39 20.29
C ASP A 484 16.45 0.72 18.91
N ASP A 485 17.62 0.25 18.47
CA ASP A 485 17.78 -0.48 17.19
C ASP A 485 16.86 -1.71 17.11
N THR A 486 16.35 -2.19 18.25
CA THR A 486 15.37 -3.29 18.35
C THR A 486 13.91 -2.83 18.40
N SER A 487 13.64 -1.53 18.27
CA SER A 487 12.26 -1.00 18.34
C SER A 487 11.39 -1.44 17.16
N PHE A 488 11.95 -1.42 15.95
CA PHE A 488 11.24 -1.86 14.74
C PHE A 488 11.09 -3.39 14.70
N SER A 489 12.00 -4.13 15.34
CA SER A 489 11.87 -5.59 15.50
C SER A 489 10.79 -5.98 16.52
N ARG A 490 10.44 -5.07 17.43
CA ARG A 490 9.34 -5.20 18.40
C ARG A 490 8.01 -4.62 17.91
N LEU A 491 7.93 -4.17 16.65
CA LEU A 491 6.65 -3.79 16.08
C LEU A 491 5.68 -4.96 16.19
N LEU A 492 4.54 -4.69 16.82
CA LEU A 492 3.52 -5.70 17.00
C LEU A 492 2.98 -6.08 15.63
N ARG A 493 3.09 -7.37 15.27
CA ARG A 493 2.71 -7.86 13.95
C ARG A 493 1.28 -7.44 13.65
N PHE A 494 1.07 -6.81 12.50
CA PHE A 494 -0.21 -6.20 12.18
C PHE A 494 -1.31 -7.25 12.22
N TRP A 495 -1.04 -8.51 11.90
CA TRP A 495 -2.01 -9.60 11.91
C TRP A 495 -2.21 -10.33 13.25
N GLU A 496 -1.41 -10.05 14.29
CA GLU A 496 -1.52 -10.73 15.60
C GLU A 496 -2.49 -10.04 16.57
N LYS A 497 -2.92 -8.80 16.31
CA LYS A 497 -3.93 -8.15 17.15
C LYS A 497 -5.27 -8.89 17.03
N ARG A 498 -5.83 -9.37 18.15
CA ARG A 498 -7.28 -9.55 18.28
C ARG A 498 -7.86 -8.15 18.52
N PHE A 499 -8.70 -7.67 17.61
CA PHE A 499 -9.57 -6.53 17.87
C PHE A 499 -10.92 -7.07 18.29
#